data_AF-A0A2E9TCW5-F1
#
_entry.id   AF-A0A2E9TCW5-F1
#
_cell.length_a   1.000
_cell.length_b   1.000
_cell.length_c   1.000
_cell.angle_alpha   90.00
_cell.angle_beta   90.00
_cell.angle_gamma   90.00
#
_symmetry.space_group_name_H-M   'P 1'
#
loop_
_entity.id
_entity.type
_entity.pdbx_description
1 polymer ?
#
loop_
_entity_poly.entity_id
_entity_poly.type
_entity_poly.pdbx_seq_one_letter_code
_entity_poly.pdbx_strand_id
1 'polypeptide(L)'
;MTAPMRKLIIAPSSMPDITNNNPNPEPAEQAPDQAWLYKRTNEAIASDPELVKLRLKPLTRFNTDVTGRAEFIKIYYGIGCECSTAAVLSVEASADKTRGEFQEALPALLGKLKLQAVGFRRMDCDSHLQMRIQMLGTAR
;
A
#
# COMPACT_ATOMS: atom_id res chain seq x y z
N MET A 1 -48.60 -60.14 -33.35
CA MET A 1 -48.55 -58.94 -32.50
C MET A 1 -47.19 -58.30 -32.71
N THR A 2 -47.20 -57.06 -33.16
CA THR A 2 -46.18 -56.37 -33.97
C THR A 2 -45.22 -55.57 -33.10
N ALA A 3 -43.92 -55.67 -33.40
CA ALA A 3 -42.87 -54.81 -32.83
C ALA A 3 -42.85 -53.42 -33.50
N PRO A 4 -42.50 -52.34 -32.78
CA PRO A 4 -42.07 -51.10 -33.41
C PRO A 4 -40.54 -50.94 -33.36
N MET A 5 -39.92 -50.92 -34.54
CA MET A 5 -38.69 -50.16 -34.79
C MET A 5 -39.00 -48.65 -34.75
N ARG A 6 -38.10 -47.83 -34.20
CA ARG A 6 -37.60 -46.62 -34.91
C ARG A 6 -36.51 -45.83 -34.17
N LYS A 7 -35.51 -45.49 -34.99
CA LYS A 7 -34.67 -44.28 -35.04
C LYS A 7 -33.62 -44.05 -33.94
N LEU A 8 -32.42 -44.47 -34.31
CA LEU A 8 -31.16 -43.78 -34.04
C LEU A 8 -31.29 -42.29 -34.45
N ILE A 9 -31.13 -41.38 -33.49
CA ILE A 9 -30.84 -39.97 -33.76
C ILE A 9 -29.49 -39.68 -33.12
N ILE A 10 -28.50 -39.41 -33.96
CA ILE A 10 -27.18 -38.93 -33.59
C ILE A 10 -27.35 -37.44 -33.22
N ALA A 11 -27.17 -37.10 -31.95
CA ALA A 11 -27.02 -35.71 -31.54
C ALA A 11 -25.56 -35.29 -31.79
N PRO A 12 -25.31 -34.13 -32.42
CA PRO A 12 -23.96 -33.66 -32.68
C PRO A 12 -23.28 -33.13 -31.41
N SER A 13 -22.01 -33.49 -31.30
CA SER A 13 -20.86 -32.72 -30.81
C SER A 13 -21.05 -31.72 -29.67
N SER A 14 -20.37 -32.02 -28.57
CA SER A 14 -19.61 -31.12 -27.71
C SER A 14 -19.56 -29.65 -28.16
N MET A 15 -20.11 -28.75 -27.34
CA MET A 15 -19.62 -27.37 -27.26
C MET A 15 -18.86 -27.21 -25.94
N PRO A 16 -17.55 -26.92 -25.97
CA PRO A 16 -16.81 -26.45 -24.81
C PRO A 16 -17.01 -24.95 -24.61
N ASP A 17 -16.71 -24.53 -23.38
CA ASP A 17 -16.38 -23.16 -22.97
C ASP A 17 -17.45 -22.09 -23.15
N ILE A 18 -18.29 -21.95 -22.10
CA ILE A 18 -18.62 -20.60 -21.62
C ILE A 18 -17.30 -20.02 -21.13
N THR A 19 -16.58 -19.39 -22.05
CA THR A 19 -15.41 -18.57 -21.77
C THR A 19 -15.72 -17.67 -20.59
N ASN A 20 -15.07 -17.95 -19.47
CA ASN A 20 -14.95 -17.04 -18.34
C ASN A 20 -14.12 -15.84 -18.82
N ASN A 21 -14.73 -14.98 -19.64
CA ASN A 21 -14.21 -13.67 -19.98
C ASN A 21 -14.39 -12.82 -18.73
N ASN A 22 -13.56 -13.06 -17.72
CA ASN A 22 -13.29 -12.05 -16.73
C ASN A 22 -12.28 -11.11 -17.40
N PRO A 23 -12.70 -9.94 -17.94
CA PRO A 23 -11.72 -8.98 -18.43
C PRO A 23 -10.80 -8.68 -17.26
N ASN A 24 -9.49 -8.88 -17.46
CA ASN A 24 -8.52 -8.44 -16.47
C ASN A 24 -8.81 -6.96 -16.18
N PRO A 25 -9.12 -6.57 -14.93
CA PRO A 25 -9.53 -5.20 -14.62
C PRO A 25 -8.48 -4.21 -15.13
N GLU A 26 -8.94 -3.05 -15.59
CA GLU A 26 -8.04 -2.03 -16.11
C GLU A 26 -6.96 -1.73 -15.05
N PRO A 27 -5.70 -1.41 -15.45
CA PRO A 27 -4.61 -1.24 -14.50
C PRO A 27 -4.88 -0.24 -13.35
N ALA A 28 -5.80 0.70 -13.56
CA ALA A 28 -6.26 1.65 -12.56
C ALA A 28 -7.27 1.06 -11.56
N GLU A 29 -8.11 0.10 -11.97
CA GLU A 29 -9.14 -0.54 -11.15
C GLU A 29 -8.58 -1.68 -10.28
N GLN A 30 -7.35 -2.13 -10.57
CA GLN A 30 -6.67 -3.16 -9.77
C GLN A 30 -6.43 -2.67 -8.34
N ALA A 31 -6.56 -3.58 -7.36
CA ALA A 31 -6.12 -3.31 -6.00
C ALA A 31 -4.59 -3.10 -5.97
N PRO A 32 -4.09 -2.11 -5.23
CA PRO A 32 -2.67 -1.94 -5.01
C PRO A 32 -2.16 -3.04 -4.07
N ASP A 33 -0.97 -3.56 -4.36
CA ASP A 33 -0.19 -4.35 -3.39
C ASP A 33 0.90 -3.46 -2.77
N GLN A 34 1.56 -3.97 -1.73
CA GLN A 34 2.61 -3.22 -1.03
C GLN A 34 3.79 -2.87 -1.94
N ALA A 35 4.17 -3.75 -2.88
CA ALA A 35 5.30 -3.52 -3.78
C ALA A 35 5.00 -2.40 -4.77
N TRP A 36 3.76 -2.37 -5.28
CA TRP A 36 3.28 -1.32 -6.17
C TRP A 36 3.21 0.03 -5.46
N LEU A 37 2.64 0.08 -4.25
CA LEU A 37 2.59 1.31 -3.44
C LEU A 37 3.98 1.81 -3.08
N TYR A 38 4.89 0.90 -2.70
CA TYR A 38 6.28 1.21 -2.44
C TYR A 38 6.91 1.88 -3.65
N LYS A 39 6.79 1.27 -4.84
CA LYS A 39 7.37 1.82 -6.07
C LYS A 39 6.82 3.21 -6.36
N ARG A 40 5.49 3.37 -6.38
CA ARG A 40 4.84 4.64 -6.73
C ARG A 40 5.13 5.76 -5.73
N THR A 41 5.11 5.46 -4.44
CA THR A 41 5.41 6.44 -3.41
C THR A 41 6.87 6.90 -3.52
N ASN A 42 7.82 5.99 -3.73
CA ASN A 42 9.23 6.34 -3.84
C ASN A 42 9.56 7.10 -5.14
N GLU A 43 8.93 6.76 -6.28
CA GLU A 43 9.06 7.53 -7.52
C GLU A 43 8.57 8.97 -7.32
N ALA A 44 7.44 9.15 -6.64
CA ALA A 44 6.89 10.47 -6.37
C ALA A 44 7.75 11.27 -5.37
N ILE A 45 8.27 10.63 -4.31
CA ILE A 45 9.24 11.24 -3.39
C ILE A 45 10.51 11.69 -4.13
N ALA A 46 11.05 10.83 -4.99
CA ALA A 46 12.25 11.16 -5.76
C ALA A 46 12.05 12.33 -6.72
N SER A 47 10.81 12.57 -7.13
CA SER A 47 10.43 13.65 -8.06
C SER A 47 10.11 14.98 -7.35
N ASP A 48 9.95 14.98 -6.02
CA ASP A 48 9.70 16.19 -5.22
C ASP A 48 11.00 16.65 -4.52
N PRO A 49 11.62 17.77 -4.93
CA PRO A 49 12.88 18.25 -4.35
C PRO A 49 12.81 18.53 -2.85
N GLU A 50 11.64 18.92 -2.34
CA GLU A 50 11.46 19.22 -0.92
C GLU A 50 11.39 17.94 -0.10
N LEU A 51 10.79 16.88 -0.63
CA LEU A 51 10.81 15.56 0.00
C LEU A 51 12.20 14.92 -0.05
N VAL A 52 12.95 15.10 -1.14
CA VAL A 52 14.34 14.62 -1.25
C VAL A 52 15.23 15.25 -0.17
N LYS A 53 15.08 16.56 0.10
CA LYS A 53 15.83 17.26 1.17
C LYS A 53 15.57 16.68 2.57
N LEU A 54 14.40 16.07 2.79
CA LEU A 54 14.06 15.46 4.07
C LEU A 54 14.78 14.13 4.33
N ARG A 55 15.47 13.55 3.34
CA ARG A 55 16.29 12.33 3.45
C ARG A 55 15.54 11.18 4.16
N LEU A 56 14.27 10.99 3.81
CA LEU A 56 13.46 9.87 4.30
C LEU A 56 14.09 8.55 3.87
N LYS A 57 14.26 7.61 4.81
CA LYS A 57 14.85 6.29 4.54
C LYS A 57 13.74 5.24 4.45
N PRO A 58 13.48 4.62 3.29
CA PRO A 58 12.48 3.56 3.21
C PRO A 58 12.84 2.37 4.12
N LEU A 59 11.85 1.85 4.85
CA LEU A 59 12.02 0.74 5.78
C LEU A 59 11.37 -0.53 5.21
N THR A 60 11.99 -1.12 4.19
CA THR A 60 11.43 -2.25 3.40
C THR A 60 11.17 -3.54 4.17
N ARG A 61 11.75 -3.69 5.37
CA ARG A 61 11.56 -4.86 6.24
C ARG A 61 10.73 -4.56 7.49
N PHE A 62 10.25 -3.33 7.63
CA PHE A 62 9.41 -2.95 8.76
C PHE A 62 7.96 -3.25 8.41
N ASN A 63 7.36 -4.18 9.15
CA ASN A 63 5.96 -4.56 9.00
C ASN A 63 5.34 -4.70 10.39
N THR A 64 4.24 -3.98 10.63
CA THR A 64 3.48 -4.04 11.89
C THR A 64 2.20 -4.87 11.75
N ASP A 65 1.87 -5.32 10.55
CA ASP A 65 0.69 -6.14 10.28
C ASP A 65 1.00 -7.61 10.59
N VAL A 66 0.98 -7.92 11.89
CA VAL A 66 1.29 -9.26 12.42
C VAL A 66 0.10 -10.23 12.26
N THR A 67 -1.10 -9.72 11.94
CA THR A 67 -2.36 -10.49 11.98
C THR A 67 -2.89 -10.92 10.61
N GLY A 68 -2.29 -10.44 9.50
CA GLY A 68 -2.72 -10.76 8.13
C GLY A 68 -4.09 -10.21 7.72
N ARG A 69 -4.72 -9.34 8.53
CA ARG A 69 -6.00 -8.67 8.26
C ARG A 69 -5.83 -7.16 8.19
N ALA A 70 -4.81 -6.70 7.48
CA ALA A 70 -4.52 -5.29 7.42
C ALA A 70 -5.59 -4.58 6.57
N GLU A 71 -6.39 -3.73 7.23
CA GLU A 71 -7.33 -2.82 6.55
C GLU A 71 -6.60 -1.78 5.68
N PHE A 72 -5.31 -1.59 5.96
CA PHE A 72 -4.44 -0.65 5.28
C PHE A 72 -3.16 -1.32 4.81
N ILE A 73 -2.68 -0.96 3.63
CA ILE A 73 -1.35 -1.28 3.17
C ILE A 73 -0.44 -0.10 3.49
N LYS A 74 0.61 -0.36 4.27
CA LYS A 74 1.49 0.69 4.82
C LYS A 74 2.89 0.60 4.23
N ILE A 75 3.43 1.77 3.86
CA ILE A 75 4.84 1.96 3.48
C ILE A 75 5.50 2.84 4.52
N TYR A 76 6.60 2.34 5.10
CA TYR A 76 7.26 2.98 6.23
C TYR A 76 8.55 3.70 5.84
N TYR A 77 8.79 4.83 6.49
CA TYR A 77 9.95 5.69 6.30
C TYR A 77 10.56 6.07 7.65
N GLY A 78 11.88 5.93 7.77
CA GLY A 78 12.64 6.46 8.89
C GLY A 78 13.10 7.89 8.64
N ILE A 79 13.06 8.71 9.67
CA ILE A 79 13.71 10.02 9.72
C ILE A 79 14.51 10.13 11.03
N GLY A 80 15.68 10.76 10.98
CA GLY A 80 16.59 10.84 12.13
C GLY A 80 17.06 12.26 12.41
N CYS A 81 17.42 12.50 13.67
CA CYS A 81 18.08 13.70 14.17
C CYS A 81 19.52 13.35 14.59
N GLU A 82 20.42 14.35 14.62
CA GLU A 82 21.80 14.19 15.07
C GLU A 82 21.93 13.81 16.55
N CYS A 83 20.92 14.12 17.38
CA CYS A 83 20.84 13.66 18.77
C CYS A 83 20.50 12.15 18.91
N SER A 84 20.55 11.40 17.81
CA SER A 84 20.22 9.96 17.72
C SER A 84 18.75 9.63 17.95
N THR A 85 17.86 10.62 18.04
CA THR A 85 16.41 10.38 18.03
C THR A 85 15.94 10.14 16.61
N ALA A 86 15.06 9.15 16.43
CA ALA A 86 14.46 8.82 15.14
C ALA A 86 12.94 8.67 15.28
N ALA A 87 12.25 8.88 14.17
CA ALA A 87 10.82 8.62 14.04
C ALA A 87 10.55 7.73 12.83
N VAL A 88 9.45 6.98 12.92
CA VAL A 88 8.88 6.20 11.83
C VAL A 88 7.64 6.95 11.34
N LEU A 89 7.58 7.20 10.03
CA LEU A 89 6.45 7.78 9.32
C LEU A 89 5.88 6.73 8.36
N SER A 90 4.61 6.85 8.00
CA SER A 90 3.96 5.94 7.04
C SER A 90 3.16 6.69 5.99
N VAL A 91 3.12 6.11 4.79
CA VAL A 91 2.06 6.35 3.80
C VAL A 91 1.16 5.13 3.82
N GLU A 92 -0.14 5.36 3.94
CA GLU A 92 -1.13 4.30 4.12
C GLU A 92 -2.19 4.42 3.03
N ALA A 93 -2.53 3.29 2.42
CA ALA A 93 -3.65 3.16 1.50
C ALA A 93 -4.63 2.14 2.09
N SER A 94 -5.93 2.43 2.03
CA SER A 94 -6.92 1.41 2.40
C SER A 94 -6.86 0.25 1.42
N ALA A 95 -6.97 -0.99 1.91
CA ALA A 95 -6.83 -2.19 1.08
C ALA A 95 -7.97 -2.38 0.07
N ASP A 96 -9.10 -1.68 0.27
CA ASP A 96 -10.26 -1.65 -0.63
C ASP A 96 -10.17 -0.59 -1.73
N LYS A 97 -9.13 0.26 -1.71
CA LYS A 97 -8.92 1.29 -2.73
C LYS A 97 -8.26 0.73 -3.97
N THR A 98 -8.60 1.28 -5.12
CA THR A 98 -7.97 0.96 -6.40
C THR A 98 -6.64 1.72 -6.58
N ARG A 99 -5.81 1.26 -7.51
CA ARG A 99 -4.57 1.97 -7.89
C ARG A 99 -4.84 3.39 -8.39
N GLY A 100 -5.93 3.60 -9.12
CA GLY A 100 -6.37 4.91 -9.59
C GLY A 100 -6.68 5.85 -8.43
N GLU A 101 -7.53 5.42 -7.49
CA GLU A 101 -7.86 6.19 -6.29
C GLU A 101 -6.62 6.51 -5.44
N PHE A 102 -5.68 5.56 -5.31
CA PHE A 102 -4.41 5.83 -4.64
C PHE A 102 -3.60 6.91 -5.36
N GLN A 103 -3.49 6.81 -6.69
CA GLN A 103 -2.72 7.75 -7.50
C GLN A 103 -3.28 9.17 -7.40
N GLU A 104 -4.60 9.32 -7.35
CA GLU A 104 -5.30 10.59 -7.12
C GLU A 104 -5.02 11.14 -5.71
N ALA A 105 -5.00 10.28 -4.69
CA ALA A 105 -4.75 10.67 -3.31
C ALA A 105 -3.26 10.93 -3.00
N LEU A 106 -2.34 10.41 -3.82
CA LEU A 106 -0.90 10.39 -3.56
C LEU A 106 -0.32 11.79 -3.24
N PRO A 107 -0.65 12.88 -3.96
CA PRO A 107 -0.12 14.21 -3.63
C PRO A 107 -0.51 14.67 -2.21
N ALA A 108 -1.74 14.38 -1.77
CA ALA A 108 -2.21 14.74 -0.44
C ALA A 108 -1.54 13.89 0.64
N LEU A 109 -1.32 12.60 0.37
CA LEU A 109 -0.58 11.70 1.27
C LEU A 109 0.87 12.16 1.44
N LEU A 110 1.53 12.56 0.36
CA LEU A 110 2.88 13.11 0.39
C LEU A 110 2.96 14.46 1.11
N GLY A 111 1.92 15.30 0.98
CA GLY A 111 1.81 16.54 1.76
C GLY A 111 1.77 16.28 3.27
N LYS A 112 1.01 15.26 3.72
CA LYS A 112 0.98 14.85 5.12
C LYS A 112 2.33 14.30 5.59
N LEU A 113 2.95 13.43 4.79
CA LEU A 113 4.28 12.88 5.08
C LEU A 113 5.33 14.00 5.23
N LYS A 114 5.30 14.98 4.33
CA LYS A 114 6.16 16.18 4.38
C LYS A 114 5.93 16.97 5.66
N LEU A 115 4.68 17.23 6.02
CA LEU A 115 4.35 18.01 7.22
C LEU A 115 4.86 17.32 8.49
N GLN A 116 4.68 15.99 8.60
CA GLN A 116 5.19 15.21 9.72
C GLN A 116 6.72 15.24 9.78
N ALA A 117 7.40 15.05 8.65
CA ALA A 117 8.85 15.08 8.56
C ALA A 117 9.44 16.46 8.89
N VAL A 118 8.82 17.53 8.40
CA VAL A 118 9.20 18.91 8.73
C VAL A 118 8.95 19.19 10.21
N GLY A 119 7.80 18.77 10.75
CA GLY A 119 7.50 18.89 12.17
C GLY A 119 8.56 18.20 13.03
N PHE A 120 8.93 16.96 12.67
CA PHE A 120 10.00 16.24 13.35
C PHE A 120 11.33 16.99 13.34
N ARG A 121 11.73 17.53 12.18
CA ARG A 121 12.99 18.28 12.04
C ARG A 121 13.01 19.66 12.70
N ARG A 122 11.84 20.25 12.97
CA ARG A 122 11.73 21.57 13.62
C ARG A 122 11.86 21.49 15.14
N MET A 123 11.62 20.31 15.72
CA MET A 123 11.88 20.10 17.14
C MET A 123 13.38 20.16 17.42
N ASP A 124 13.74 20.81 18.52
CA ASP A 124 15.11 20.79 19.03
C ASP A 124 15.44 19.45 19.71
N CYS A 125 16.74 19.25 19.97
CA CYS A 125 17.23 18.02 20.57
C CYS A 125 16.67 17.77 21.98
N ASP A 126 16.36 18.83 22.73
CA ASP A 126 15.74 18.72 24.05
C ASP A 126 14.30 18.20 23.94
N SER A 127 13.51 18.70 22.99
CA SER A 127 12.16 18.22 22.70
C SER A 127 12.17 16.76 22.24
N HIS A 128 13.10 16.38 21.36
CA HIS A 128 13.30 14.98 20.96
C HIS A 128 13.63 14.08 22.15
N LEU A 129 14.49 14.54 23.06
CA LEU A 129 14.85 13.80 24.26
C LEU A 129 13.64 13.61 25.19
N GLN A 130 12.81 14.64 25.37
CA GLN A 130 11.58 14.55 26.16
C GLN A 130 10.61 13.52 25.58
N MET A 131 10.43 13.47 24.25
CA MET A 131 9.61 12.44 23.61
C MET A 131 10.12 11.02 23.95
N ARG A 132 11.45 10.82 23.91
CA ARG A 132 12.06 9.53 24.25
C ARG A 132 11.83 9.16 25.71
N ILE A 133 11.95 10.12 26.63
CA ILE A 133 11.77 9.89 28.08
C ILE A 133 10.29 9.63 28.43
N GLN A 134 9.35 10.37 27.83
CA GLN A 134 7.92 10.17 28.06
C GLN A 134 7.48 8.76 27.62
N MET A 135 8.01 8.25 26.52
CA MET A 135 7.73 6.87 26.07
C MET A 135 8.30 5.80 27.01
N LEU A 136 9.34 6.11 27.79
CA LEU A 136 9.89 5.21 28.83
C LEU A 136 9.03 5.23 30.11
N GLY A 137 8.30 6.31 30.38
CA GLY A 137 7.42 6.45 31.55
C GLY A 137 6.14 5.60 31.47
N THR A 138 5.67 5.28 30.26
CA THR A 138 4.48 4.47 30.00
C THR A 138 4.77 2.98 29.79
N ALA A 139 6.03 2.56 29.84
CA ALA A 139 6.46 1.16 29.63
C ALA A 139 6.68 0.39 30.96
N ARG A 140 5.91 0.71 32.01
CA ARG A 140 5.90 -0.04 33.28
C ARG A 140 4.56 -0.73 33.51
#